data_AF-A0A9D1DN31-F1
#
_entry.id   AF-A0A9D1DN31-F1
#
_cell.length_a   1.000
_cell.length_b   1.000
_cell.length_c   1.000
_cell.angle_alpha   90.00
_cell.angle_beta   90.00
_cell.angle_gamma   90.00
#
_symmetry.space_group_name_H-M   'P 1'
#
loop_
_entity.id
_entity.type
_entity.pdbx_description
1 polymer ?
#
loop_
_entity_poly.entity_id
_entity_poly.type
_entity_poly.pdbx_seq_one_letter_code
_entity_poly.pdbx_strand_id
1 'polypeptide(L)'
;AFSMGPPQAARVLKECLALGAERACLLCDAAFAGSDTYATAHILAKAIRRDEELNGKFDLILCGKQSSDGDTAQVGAELAEQLGAAQLTGVCGKPELQGDSVCAITDGGDALLRMRARLPALLTVGSTPYALRYATISGVMAANRAKCVETLGLADLPEVRAEVIGLDGSPTRTVETYVPPRQSKAEFIEGGSVYEKASELAKRLLRGLM
;
A
#
# COMPACT_ATOMS: atom_id res chain seq x y z
N ALA A 1 -0.64 4.93 13.19
CA ALA A 1 -1.28 4.60 11.90
C ALA A 1 -1.54 5.90 11.15
N PHE A 2 -1.19 5.96 9.87
CA PHE A 2 -1.35 7.15 9.03
C PHE A 2 -2.24 6.83 7.85
N SER A 3 -3.07 7.79 7.43
CA SER A 3 -3.82 7.71 6.19
C SER A 3 -3.95 9.11 5.61
N MET A 4 -3.85 9.22 4.29
CA MET A 4 -4.15 10.45 3.56
C MET A 4 -5.44 10.23 2.76
N GLY A 5 -6.39 11.13 2.91
CA GLY A 5 -7.66 11.02 2.19
C GLY A 5 -8.78 11.88 2.77
N PRO A 6 -9.98 11.77 2.17
CA PRO A 6 -11.15 12.52 2.62
C PRO A 6 -11.56 12.15 4.06
N PRO A 7 -12.43 12.95 4.72
CA PRO A 7 -12.82 12.74 6.12
C PRO A 7 -13.32 11.33 6.46
N GLN A 8 -13.93 10.63 5.50
CA GLN A 8 -14.36 9.24 5.63
C GLN A 8 -13.23 8.24 5.93
N ALA A 9 -11.99 8.55 5.55
CA ALA A 9 -10.81 7.73 5.86
C ALA A 9 -10.52 7.64 7.37
N ALA A 10 -11.04 8.58 8.17
CA ALA A 10 -11.00 8.50 9.63
C ALA A 10 -11.62 7.19 10.16
N ARG A 11 -12.59 6.59 9.44
CA ARG A 11 -13.20 5.32 9.83
C ARG A 11 -12.18 4.18 9.84
N VAL A 12 -11.35 4.07 8.80
CA VAL A 12 -10.31 3.03 8.69
C VAL A 12 -9.27 3.21 9.79
N LEU A 13 -8.90 4.46 10.09
CA LEU A 13 -7.99 4.75 11.20
C LEU A 13 -8.56 4.34 12.57
N LYS A 14 -9.86 4.53 12.80
CA LYS A 14 -10.53 4.04 14.01
C LYS A 14 -10.53 2.51 14.09
N GLU A 15 -10.66 1.81 12.97
CA GLU A 15 -10.52 0.36 12.93
C GLU A 15 -9.08 -0.06 13.32
N CYS A 16 -8.06 0.65 12.83
CA CYS A 16 -6.67 0.42 13.27
C CYS A 16 -6.51 0.60 14.79
N LEU A 17 -7.08 1.66 15.37
CA LEU A 17 -7.08 1.87 16.83
C LEU A 17 -7.78 0.73 17.57
N ALA A 18 -8.93 0.28 17.07
CA ALA A 18 -9.67 -0.84 17.66
C ALA A 18 -8.90 -2.18 17.59
N LEU A 19 -8.00 -2.32 16.61
CA LEU A 19 -7.11 -3.48 16.45
C LEU A 19 -5.81 -3.38 17.28
N GLY A 20 -5.62 -2.27 18.01
CA GLY A 20 -4.50 -2.07 18.93
C GLY A 20 -3.44 -1.08 18.44
N ALA A 21 -3.70 -0.30 17.39
CA ALA A 21 -2.84 0.85 17.10
C ALA A 21 -2.95 1.88 18.23
N GLU A 22 -1.82 2.45 18.64
CA GLU A 22 -1.77 3.40 19.76
C GLU A 22 -2.20 4.81 19.35
N ARG A 23 -1.77 5.24 18.15
CA ARG A 23 -2.04 6.57 17.58
C ARG A 23 -2.55 6.46 16.16
N ALA A 24 -3.39 7.42 15.76
CA ALA A 24 -3.87 7.56 14.40
C ALA A 24 -3.81 9.02 13.94
N CYS A 25 -3.35 9.21 12.70
CA CYS A 25 -3.24 10.51 12.06
C CYS A 25 -3.90 10.47 10.67
N LEU A 26 -4.83 11.38 10.42
CA LEU A 26 -5.47 11.60 9.13
C LEU A 26 -4.90 12.86 8.48
N LEU A 27 -4.37 12.72 7.27
CA LEU A 27 -3.96 13.83 6.43
C LEU A 27 -5.13 14.17 5.50
N CYS A 28 -5.77 15.30 5.75
CA CYS A 28 -7.01 15.68 5.08
C CYS A 28 -7.04 17.18 4.80
N ASP A 29 -6.75 17.56 3.56
CA ASP A 29 -6.81 18.92 3.05
C ASP A 29 -7.26 18.89 1.59
N ALA A 30 -7.96 19.94 1.15
CA ALA A 30 -8.34 20.09 -0.26
C ALA A 30 -7.11 20.21 -1.17
N ALA A 31 -6.00 20.78 -0.67
CA ALA A 31 -4.74 20.88 -1.39
C ALA A 31 -4.10 19.51 -1.70
N PHE A 32 -4.46 18.45 -0.98
CA PHE A 32 -3.95 17.10 -1.21
C PHE A 32 -4.75 16.34 -2.27
N ALA A 33 -5.90 16.87 -2.69
CA ALA A 33 -6.79 16.19 -3.63
C ALA A 33 -6.14 16.03 -5.01
N GLY A 34 -6.31 14.84 -5.61
CA GLY A 34 -5.75 14.52 -6.92
C GLY A 34 -4.24 14.27 -6.93
N SER A 35 -3.61 14.10 -5.77
CA SER A 35 -2.20 13.71 -5.67
C SER A 35 -1.97 12.35 -6.34
N ASP A 36 -0.93 12.27 -7.17
CA ASP A 36 -0.38 11.01 -7.66
C ASP A 36 0.48 10.31 -6.59
N THR A 37 1.21 9.26 -6.98
CA THR A 37 2.01 8.47 -6.04
C THR A 37 3.11 9.32 -5.39
N TYR A 38 3.84 10.11 -6.19
CA TYR A 38 4.93 10.95 -5.73
C TYR A 38 4.44 11.99 -4.73
N ALA A 39 3.39 12.74 -5.08
CA ALA A 39 2.80 13.74 -4.22
C ALA A 39 2.24 13.11 -2.92
N THR A 40 1.61 11.93 -3.03
CA THR A 40 1.10 11.18 -1.88
C THR A 40 2.22 10.74 -0.94
N ALA A 41 3.30 10.14 -1.47
CA ALA A 41 4.47 9.74 -0.71
C ALA A 41 5.12 10.96 -0.04
N HIS A 42 5.21 12.09 -0.74
CA HIS A 42 5.74 13.35 -0.21
C HIS A 42 4.99 13.84 1.02
N ILE A 43 3.66 13.94 0.94
CA ILE A 43 2.84 14.40 2.07
C ILE A 43 2.97 13.42 3.25
N LEU A 44 2.92 12.11 2.99
CA LEU A 44 3.10 11.09 4.02
C LEU A 44 4.49 11.16 4.68
N ALA A 45 5.56 11.35 3.91
CA ALA A 45 6.92 11.47 4.44
C ALA A 45 7.05 12.67 5.38
N LYS A 46 6.46 13.82 5.02
CA LYS A 46 6.46 15.02 5.87
C LYS A 46 5.66 14.82 7.15
N ALA A 47 4.49 14.19 7.07
CA ALA A 47 3.69 13.86 8.24
C ALA A 47 4.41 12.90 9.20
N ILE A 48 5.08 11.88 8.64
CA ILE A 48 5.87 10.91 9.43
C ILE A 48 7.02 11.61 10.14
N ARG A 49 7.82 12.43 9.43
CA ARG A 49 8.92 13.18 10.06
C ARG A 49 8.45 14.11 11.18
N ARG A 50 7.33 14.81 10.99
CA ARG A 50 6.71 15.61 12.06
C ARG A 50 6.35 14.74 13.27
N ASP A 51 5.77 13.56 13.07
CA ASP A 51 5.48 12.64 14.20
C ASP A 51 6.77 12.16 14.86
N GLU A 52 7.85 11.91 14.10
CA GLU A 52 9.14 11.49 14.65
C GLU A 52 9.78 12.57 15.54
N GLU A 53 9.63 13.84 15.19
CA GLU A 53 10.09 14.96 16.02
C GLU A 53 9.34 15.05 17.36
N LEU A 54 8.06 14.69 17.38
CA LEU A 54 7.20 14.77 18.57
C LEU A 54 7.25 13.51 19.43
N ASN A 55 7.35 12.34 18.79
CA ASN A 55 7.08 11.04 19.41
C ASN A 55 8.25 10.04 19.28
N GLY A 56 9.35 10.44 18.65
CA GLY A 56 10.52 9.59 18.42
C GLY A 56 10.52 8.89 17.05
N LYS A 57 11.72 8.52 16.59
CA LYS A 57 11.93 7.94 15.26
C LYS A 57 11.25 6.58 15.10
N PHE A 58 10.80 6.28 13.88
CA PHE A 58 10.31 4.96 13.53
C PHE A 58 11.47 4.03 13.14
N ASP A 59 11.54 2.87 13.79
CA ASP A 59 12.47 1.81 13.36
C ASP A 59 11.94 1.04 12.15
N LEU A 60 10.62 0.86 12.08
CA LEU A 60 9.97 0.04 11.06
C LEU A 60 8.65 0.68 10.61
N ILE A 61 8.50 0.85 9.30
CA ILE A 61 7.28 1.34 8.65
C ILE A 61 6.67 0.21 7.82
N LEU A 62 5.36 0.01 7.95
CA LEU A 62 4.63 -1.03 7.23
C LEU A 62 3.61 -0.40 6.27
N CYS A 63 3.66 -0.81 5.01
CA CYS A 63 2.69 -0.45 3.98
C CYS A 63 2.08 -1.73 3.39
N GLY A 64 0.92 -1.64 2.75
CA GLY A 64 0.47 -2.68 1.82
C GLY A 64 1.32 -2.67 0.55
N LYS A 65 1.42 -3.80 -0.17
CA LYS A 65 2.11 -3.88 -1.47
C LYS A 65 1.54 -2.90 -2.49
N GLN A 66 0.22 -2.87 -2.62
CA GLN A 66 -0.50 -1.99 -3.53
C GLN A 66 -1.92 -1.75 -2.99
N SER A 67 -2.52 -0.63 -3.38
CA SER A 67 -3.94 -0.37 -3.14
C SER A 67 -4.77 -0.97 -4.28
N SER A 68 -6.00 -1.39 -3.99
CA SER A 68 -6.87 -2.04 -4.99
C SER A 68 -7.51 -1.08 -6.00
N ASP A 69 -7.40 0.23 -5.78
CA ASP A 69 -7.97 1.27 -6.62
C ASP A 69 -6.99 1.73 -7.71
N GLY A 70 -5.78 2.13 -7.32
CA GLY A 70 -4.74 2.61 -8.23
C GLY A 70 -3.79 1.52 -8.72
N ASP A 71 -3.63 0.43 -7.96
CA ASP A 71 -2.82 -0.75 -8.29
C ASP A 71 -1.36 -0.45 -8.69
N THR A 72 -0.80 0.68 -8.24
CA THR A 72 0.51 1.18 -8.71
C THR A 72 1.70 0.51 -8.04
N ALA A 73 1.53 0.03 -6.80
CA ALA A 73 2.61 -0.49 -5.94
C ALA A 73 3.80 0.49 -5.70
N GLN A 74 3.62 1.79 -5.93
CA GLN A 74 4.71 2.78 -5.92
C GLN A 74 4.88 3.53 -4.60
N VAL A 75 3.79 3.93 -3.94
CA VAL A 75 3.81 4.84 -2.78
C VAL A 75 4.73 4.33 -1.66
N GLY A 76 4.73 3.03 -1.37
CA GLY A 76 5.59 2.46 -0.33
C GLY A 76 7.09 2.62 -0.63
N ALA A 77 7.49 2.39 -1.89
CA ALA A 77 8.89 2.51 -2.30
C ALA A 77 9.34 3.99 -2.36
N GLU A 78 8.51 4.87 -2.91
CA GLU A 78 8.77 6.31 -2.94
C GLU A 78 8.86 6.90 -1.52
N LEU A 79 8.00 6.44 -0.60
CA LEU A 79 8.04 6.85 0.79
C LEU A 79 9.34 6.41 1.49
N ALA A 80 9.80 5.18 1.22
CA ALA A 80 11.05 4.68 1.78
C ALA A 80 12.24 5.55 1.34
N GLU A 81 12.32 5.86 0.03
CA GLU A 81 13.34 6.73 -0.55
C GLU A 81 13.32 8.12 0.10
N GLN A 82 12.14 8.74 0.19
CA GLN A 82 12.01 10.07 0.76
C GLN A 82 12.34 10.12 2.26
N LEU A 83 12.13 9.03 3.00
CA LEU A 83 12.53 8.92 4.40
C LEU A 83 14.00 8.51 4.58
N GLY A 84 14.68 8.09 3.51
CA GLY A 84 16.03 7.52 3.58
C GLY A 84 16.07 6.19 4.33
N ALA A 85 14.96 5.43 4.31
CA ALA A 85 14.84 4.13 4.96
C ALA A 85 15.18 3.00 3.99
N ALA A 86 15.75 1.90 4.49
CA ALA A 86 15.93 0.71 3.68
C ALA A 86 14.57 0.11 3.29
N GLN A 87 14.43 -0.45 2.09
CA GLN A 87 13.15 -0.99 1.62
C GLN A 87 13.18 -2.48 1.34
N LEU A 88 12.11 -3.19 1.73
CA LEU A 88 11.83 -4.57 1.33
C LEU A 88 10.40 -4.63 0.77
N THR A 89 10.27 -4.78 -0.55
CA THR A 89 8.97 -4.80 -1.22
C THR A 89 8.43 -6.22 -1.37
N GLY A 90 7.10 -6.36 -1.52
CA GLY A 90 6.45 -7.66 -1.74
C GLY A 90 6.72 -8.71 -0.65
N VAL A 91 6.79 -8.31 0.62
CA VAL A 91 7.01 -9.25 1.74
C VAL A 91 5.84 -10.23 1.82
N CYS A 92 6.13 -11.53 1.79
CA CYS A 92 5.13 -12.61 1.72
C CYS A 92 5.09 -13.53 2.95
N GLY A 93 5.82 -13.18 4.00
CA GLY A 93 5.88 -13.94 5.24
C GLY A 93 6.04 -13.05 6.47
N LYS A 94 6.28 -13.65 7.63
CA LYS A 94 6.52 -12.91 8.87
C LYS A 94 7.92 -12.30 8.84
N PRO A 95 8.07 -10.97 8.94
CA PRO A 95 9.37 -10.36 9.15
C PRO A 95 9.90 -10.70 10.55
N GLU A 96 11.20 -10.94 10.64
CA GLU A 96 11.93 -11.24 11.86
C GLU A 96 12.89 -10.09 12.18
N LEU A 97 12.75 -9.49 13.36
CA LEU A 97 13.72 -8.53 13.87
C LEU A 97 14.94 -9.27 14.42
N GLN A 98 16.12 -8.82 14.02
CA GLN A 98 17.42 -9.37 14.41
C GLN A 98 18.35 -8.20 14.77
N GLY A 99 18.30 -7.78 16.04
CA GLY A 99 19.08 -6.64 16.54
C GLY A 99 18.71 -5.35 15.82
N ASP A 100 19.65 -4.80 15.06
CA ASP A 100 19.53 -3.56 14.27
C ASP A 100 19.02 -3.81 12.84
N SER A 101 18.52 -5.00 12.55
CA SER A 101 18.09 -5.39 11.22
C SER A 101 16.75 -6.12 11.21
N VAL A 102 16.09 -6.11 10.06
CA VAL A 102 14.90 -6.90 9.76
C VAL A 102 15.20 -7.88 8.64
N CYS A 103 14.81 -9.13 8.82
CA CYS A 103 14.87 -10.17 7.80
C CYS A 103 13.46 -10.53 7.35
N ALA A 104 13.22 -10.61 6.05
CA ALA A 104 11.93 -10.98 5.50
C ALA A 104 12.09 -11.84 4.24
N ILE A 105 11.05 -12.61 3.92
CA ILE A 105 10.92 -13.28 2.63
C ILE A 105 10.10 -12.38 1.72
N THR A 106 10.65 -12.08 0.55
CA THR A 106 10.05 -11.21 -0.47
C THR A 106 9.77 -12.03 -1.72
N ASP A 107 8.70 -11.67 -2.44
CA ASP A 107 8.37 -12.27 -3.73
C ASP A 107 9.13 -11.56 -4.85
N GLY A 108 10.09 -12.27 -5.47
CA GLY A 108 10.88 -11.79 -6.60
C GLY A 108 10.27 -12.14 -7.97
N GLY A 109 9.05 -12.67 -8.02
CA GLY A 109 8.39 -13.13 -9.25
C GLY A 109 8.73 -14.59 -9.57
N ASP A 110 9.99 -14.87 -9.90
CA ASP A 110 10.44 -16.24 -10.25
C ASP A 110 10.81 -17.07 -9.01
N ALA A 111 11.14 -16.40 -7.90
CA ALA A 111 11.58 -17.04 -6.68
C ALA A 111 11.26 -16.19 -5.45
N LEU A 112 11.18 -16.87 -4.30
CA LEU A 112 11.14 -16.21 -3.00
C LEU A 112 12.56 -15.88 -2.54
N LEU A 113 12.79 -14.63 -2.18
CA LEU A 113 14.09 -14.12 -1.75
C LEU A 113 14.09 -13.83 -0.26
N ARG A 114 15.05 -14.41 0.48
CA ARG A 114 15.31 -14.05 1.87
C ARG A 114 16.24 -12.84 1.90
N MET A 115 15.72 -11.69 2.32
CA MET A 115 16.45 -10.42 2.34
C MET A 115 16.61 -9.90 3.77
N ARG A 116 17.68 -9.14 4.01
CA ARG A 116 17.97 -8.44 5.27
C ARG A 116 18.19 -6.96 5.00
N ALA A 117 17.58 -6.09 5.80
CA ALA A 117 17.76 -4.65 5.77
C ALA A 117 18.09 -4.12 7.17
N ARG A 118 18.94 -3.08 7.26
CA ARG A 118 19.16 -2.36 8.53
C ARG A 118 18.00 -1.43 8.83
N LEU A 119 17.71 -1.25 10.11
CA LEU A 119 16.73 -0.26 10.57
C LEU A 119 17.36 1.16 10.50
N PRO A 120 16.59 2.22 10.16
CA PRO A 120 15.15 2.19 9.89
C PRO A 120 14.81 1.58 8.52
N ALA A 121 13.72 0.82 8.46
CA ALA A 121 13.28 0.13 7.26
C ALA A 121 11.79 0.30 6.98
N LEU A 122 11.40 0.25 5.70
CA LEU A 122 10.03 0.21 5.23
C LEU A 122 9.76 -1.10 4.50
N LEU A 123 8.70 -1.79 4.91
CA LEU A 123 8.26 -3.05 4.32
C LEU A 123 6.90 -2.85 3.65
N THR A 124 6.79 -3.23 2.37
CA THR A 124 5.48 -3.36 1.73
C THR A 124 5.04 -4.82 1.82
N VAL A 125 3.94 -5.08 2.51
CA VAL A 125 3.42 -6.43 2.75
C VAL A 125 2.47 -6.83 1.61
N GLY A 126 2.81 -7.91 0.92
CA GLY A 126 2.01 -8.49 -0.15
C GLY A 126 1.05 -9.57 0.38
N SER A 127 1.04 -10.73 -0.28
CA SER A 127 0.24 -11.87 0.17
C SER A 127 0.83 -12.44 1.46
N THR A 128 0.02 -12.57 2.50
CA THR A 128 0.45 -13.08 3.80
C THR A 128 -0.43 -14.24 4.22
N PRO A 129 0.14 -15.32 4.81
CA PRO A 129 -0.66 -16.41 5.37
C PRO A 129 -1.37 -15.99 6.68
N TYR A 130 -1.06 -14.81 7.22
CA TYR A 130 -1.63 -14.32 8.48
C TYR A 130 -2.94 -13.57 8.22
N ALA A 131 -4.03 -14.06 8.81
CA ALA A 131 -5.28 -13.31 8.87
C ALA A 131 -5.17 -12.13 9.85
N LEU A 132 -5.86 -11.03 9.53
CA LEU A 132 -6.00 -9.92 10.45
C LEU A 132 -6.75 -10.39 11.70
N ARG A 133 -6.30 -9.96 12.89
CA ARG A 133 -7.02 -10.23 14.12
C ARG A 133 -8.37 -9.51 14.13
N TYR A 134 -9.33 -10.01 14.90
CA TYR A 134 -10.58 -9.31 15.15
C TYR A 134 -10.41 -8.25 16.24
N ALA A 135 -11.10 -7.12 16.09
CA ALA A 135 -11.20 -6.12 17.15
C ALA A 135 -12.13 -6.62 18.27
N THR A 136 -11.82 -6.30 19.51
CA THR A 136 -12.70 -6.57 20.64
C THR A 136 -13.81 -5.53 20.72
N ILE A 137 -14.98 -5.87 21.25
CA ILE A 137 -16.09 -4.91 21.44
C ILE A 137 -15.63 -3.71 22.27
N SER A 138 -14.87 -3.96 23.34
CA SER A 138 -14.29 -2.90 24.18
C SER A 138 -13.33 -2.00 23.40
N GLY A 139 -12.49 -2.58 22.53
CA GLY A 139 -11.58 -1.84 21.65
C GLY A 139 -12.33 -0.95 20.65
N VAL A 140 -13.38 -1.46 20.01
CA VAL A 140 -14.23 -0.68 19.10
C VAL A 140 -14.91 0.48 19.84
N MET A 141 -15.46 0.22 21.03
CA MET A 141 -16.08 1.27 21.84
C MET A 141 -15.07 2.33 22.29
N ALA A 142 -13.85 1.92 22.66
CA ALA A 142 -12.78 2.84 23.02
C ALA A 142 -12.39 3.71 21.82
N ALA A 143 -12.13 3.10 20.66
CA ALA A 143 -11.79 3.81 19.42
C ALA A 143 -12.87 4.81 18.98
N ASN A 144 -14.16 4.49 19.19
CA ASN A 144 -15.26 5.38 18.84
C ASN A 144 -15.42 6.58 19.80
N ARG A 145 -15.18 6.38 21.10
CA ARG A 145 -15.23 7.47 22.10
C ARG A 145 -14.02 8.38 22.01
N ALA A 146 -12.90 7.83 21.59
CA ALA A 146 -11.63 8.50 21.53
C ALA A 146 -11.63 9.56 20.40
N LYS A 147 -11.28 10.81 20.73
CA LYS A 147 -10.86 11.83 19.74
C LYS A 147 -9.44 11.54 19.23
N CYS A 148 -9.07 10.26 19.08
CA CYS A 148 -7.68 9.83 18.90
C CYS A 148 -7.21 9.78 17.44
N VAL A 149 -7.99 10.34 16.52
CA VAL A 149 -7.54 10.59 15.15
C VAL A 149 -7.15 12.06 15.08
N GLU A 150 -5.87 12.36 15.19
CA GLU A 150 -5.33 13.68 14.86
C GLU A 150 -5.61 13.92 13.37
N THR A 151 -6.11 15.11 13.01
CA THR A 151 -6.33 15.47 11.61
C THR A 151 -5.40 16.63 11.29
N LEU A 152 -4.55 16.43 10.29
CA LEU A 152 -3.57 17.40 9.83
C LEU A 152 -3.92 17.87 8.43
N GLY A 153 -3.94 19.18 8.24
CA GLY A 153 -4.04 19.84 6.94
C GLY A 153 -2.69 20.34 6.44
N LEU A 154 -2.69 21.09 5.35
CA LEU A 154 -1.49 21.73 4.80
C LEU A 154 -0.86 22.72 5.80
N ALA A 155 -1.70 23.44 6.55
CA ALA A 155 -1.25 24.42 7.56
C ALA A 155 -0.41 23.79 8.69
N ASP A 156 -0.63 22.50 8.98
CA ASP A 156 0.11 21.78 10.02
C ASP A 156 1.44 21.18 9.51
N LEU A 157 1.67 21.22 8.19
CA LEU A 157 2.82 20.66 7.50
C LEU A 157 3.56 21.73 6.69
N PRO A 158 4.21 22.71 7.35
CA PRO A 158 4.81 23.87 6.69
C PRO A 158 5.94 23.53 5.72
N GLU A 159 6.54 22.34 5.85
CA GLU A 159 7.57 21.86 4.92
C GLU A 159 7.00 21.34 3.59
N VAL A 160 5.70 21.07 3.53
CA VAL A 160 5.03 20.64 2.30
C VAL A 160 4.80 21.87 1.44
N ARG A 161 5.49 21.91 0.30
CA ARG A 161 5.33 23.00 -0.67
C ARG A 161 4.11 22.74 -1.54
N ALA A 162 3.25 23.75 -1.71
CA ALA A 162 2.03 23.63 -2.51
C ALA A 162 2.34 23.23 -3.97
N GLU A 163 3.51 23.60 -4.48
CA GLU A 163 3.95 23.29 -5.84
C GLU A 163 4.21 21.80 -6.12
N VAL A 164 4.33 20.95 -5.09
CA VAL A 164 4.69 19.52 -5.24
C VAL A 164 3.62 18.58 -4.69
N ILE A 165 2.41 19.09 -4.48
CA ILE A 165 1.27 18.33 -3.95
C ILE A 165 -0.01 18.54 -4.76
N GLY A 166 -0.99 17.66 -4.53
CA GLY A 166 -2.28 17.73 -5.20
C GLY A 166 -2.16 17.52 -6.70
N LEU A 167 -3.25 17.77 -7.43
CA LEU A 167 -3.31 17.57 -8.88
C LEU A 167 -2.25 18.38 -9.64
N ASP A 168 -1.96 19.60 -9.19
CA ASP A 168 -1.06 20.50 -9.91
C ASP A 168 0.42 20.17 -9.68
N GLY A 169 0.78 19.74 -8.47
CA GLY A 169 2.14 19.29 -8.15
C GLY A 169 2.43 17.85 -8.52
N SER A 170 1.43 17.09 -8.99
CA SER A 170 1.58 15.71 -9.43
C SER A 170 2.26 15.62 -10.80
N PRO A 171 3.40 14.91 -10.92
CA PRO A 171 4.04 14.66 -12.22
C PRO A 171 3.14 13.93 -13.22
N THR A 172 2.24 13.08 -12.74
CA THR A 172 1.32 12.30 -13.59
C THR A 172 -0.12 12.81 -13.49
N ARG A 173 -0.88 12.68 -14.58
CA ARG A 173 -2.29 13.08 -14.66
C ARG A 173 -3.12 12.03 -15.39
N THR A 174 -4.21 11.61 -14.76
CA THR A 174 -5.19 10.70 -15.38
C THR A 174 -6.02 11.46 -16.40
N VAL A 175 -5.78 11.20 -17.69
CA VAL A 175 -6.49 11.87 -18.80
C VAL A 175 -7.88 11.29 -19.02
N GLU A 176 -7.99 9.97 -19.01
CA GLU A 176 -9.23 9.25 -19.28
C GLU A 176 -9.26 7.92 -18.51
N THR A 177 -10.44 7.54 -18.05
CA THR A 177 -10.72 6.22 -17.47
C THR A 177 -11.87 5.59 -18.23
N TYR A 178 -11.68 4.36 -18.70
CA TYR A 178 -12.69 3.59 -19.40
C TYR A 178 -12.70 2.15 -18.91
N VAL A 179 -13.85 1.49 -19.04
CA VAL A 179 -13.99 0.08 -18.71
C VAL A 179 -13.70 -0.74 -19.97
N PRO A 180 -12.67 -1.59 -20.00
CA PRO A 180 -12.37 -2.38 -21.19
C PRO A 180 -13.53 -3.35 -21.49
N PRO A 181 -14.01 -3.43 -22.74
CA PRO A 181 -15.08 -4.35 -23.10
C PRO A 181 -14.59 -5.79 -22.94
N ARG A 182 -15.16 -6.52 -21.97
CA ARG A 182 -14.88 -7.96 -21.80
C ARG A 182 -15.84 -8.77 -22.67
N GLN A 183 -15.35 -9.26 -23.79
CA GLN A 183 -16.03 -10.28 -24.58
C GLN A 183 -15.28 -11.60 -24.44
N SER A 184 -15.91 -12.60 -23.83
CA SER A 184 -15.36 -13.96 -23.77
C SER A 184 -16.15 -14.86 -24.71
N LYS A 185 -15.50 -15.40 -25.74
CA LYS A 185 -16.07 -16.45 -26.58
C LYS A 185 -15.56 -17.80 -26.08
N ALA A 186 -16.47 -18.61 -25.53
CA ALA A 186 -16.15 -19.98 -25.15
C ALA A 186 -16.36 -20.89 -26.36
N GLU A 187 -15.35 -21.68 -26.70
CA GLU A 187 -15.43 -22.70 -27.74
C GLU A 187 -15.12 -24.07 -27.12
N PHE A 188 -16.03 -25.02 -27.28
CA PHE A 188 -15.80 -26.39 -26.87
C PHE A 188 -14.86 -27.08 -27.86
N ILE A 189 -13.84 -27.77 -27.35
CA ILE A 189 -12.88 -28.51 -28.17
C ILE A 189 -13.38 -29.95 -28.32
N GLU A 190 -13.77 -30.28 -29.53
CA GLU A 190 -14.21 -31.62 -29.91
C GLU A 190 -13.02 -32.51 -30.31
N GLY A 191 -13.16 -33.83 -30.21
CA GLY A 191 -12.12 -34.81 -30.51
C GLY A 191 -12.51 -36.22 -30.07
N GLY A 192 -12.04 -37.23 -30.81
CA GLY A 192 -12.35 -38.63 -30.56
C GLY A 192 -11.52 -39.23 -29.42
N SER A 193 -10.37 -38.62 -29.11
CA SER A 193 -9.52 -39.01 -27.97
C SER A 193 -9.11 -37.82 -27.10
N VAL A 194 -8.67 -38.09 -25.88
CA VAL A 194 -8.12 -37.07 -24.95
C VAL A 194 -6.90 -36.38 -25.57
N TYR A 195 -6.06 -37.15 -26.28
CA TYR A 195 -4.85 -36.62 -26.92
C TYR A 195 -5.18 -35.59 -28.01
N GLU A 196 -6.19 -35.87 -28.84
CA GLU A 196 -6.63 -34.93 -29.88
C GLU A 196 -7.15 -33.62 -29.30
N LYS A 197 -7.99 -33.69 -28.26
CA LYS A 197 -8.51 -32.51 -27.57
C LYS A 197 -7.39 -31.67 -26.95
N ALA A 198 -6.40 -32.30 -26.32
CA ALA A 198 -5.25 -31.62 -25.73
C ALA A 198 -4.35 -30.97 -26.80
N SER A 199 -4.11 -31.66 -27.92
CA SER A 199 -3.31 -31.13 -29.04
C SER A 199 -3.99 -29.93 -29.69
N GLU A 200 -5.30 -29.99 -29.91
CA GLU A 200 -6.06 -28.88 -30.50
C GLU A 200 -6.11 -27.67 -29.55
N LEU A 201 -6.28 -27.90 -28.24
CA LEU A 201 -6.18 -26.85 -27.24
C LEU A 201 -4.81 -26.15 -27.28
N ALA A 202 -3.72 -26.92 -27.27
CA ALA A 202 -2.37 -26.37 -27.31
C ALA A 202 -2.13 -25.52 -28.57
N LYS A 203 -2.59 -25.98 -29.74
CA LYS A 203 -2.49 -25.21 -31.00
C LYS A 203 -3.22 -23.87 -30.92
N ARG A 204 -4.42 -23.83 -30.35
CA ARG A 204 -5.21 -22.61 -30.24
C ARG A 204 -4.61 -21.61 -29.25
N LEU A 205 -4.11 -22.09 -28.11
CA LEU A 205 -3.44 -21.24 -27.12
C LEU A 205 -2.14 -20.65 -27.67
N LEU A 206 -1.34 -21.45 -28.40
CA LEU A 206 -0.11 -20.97 -29.04
C LEU A 206 -0.37 -19.93 -30.14
N ARG A 207 -1.49 -20.02 -30.87
CA ARG A 207 -1.87 -19.02 -31.88
C ARG A 207 -2.33 -17.68 -31.27
N GLY A 208 -2.88 -17.68 -30.06
CA GLY A 208 -3.29 -16.45 -29.35
C GLY A 208 -2.15 -15.73 -28.62
N LEU A 209 -0.94 -16.28 -28.65
CA LEU A 209 0.29 -15.71 -28.07
C LEU A 209 1.19 -15.01 -29.12
N MET A 210 0.83 -15.08 -30.41
CA MET A 210 1.40 -14.28 -31.50
C MET A 210 0.46 -13.15 -31.88
#